data_AF-A0A1M5P5J3-F1
#
_entry.id   AF-A0A1M5P5J3-F1
#
_cell.length_a   1.000
_cell.length_b   1.000
_cell.length_c   1.000
_cell.angle_alpha   90.00
_cell.angle_beta   90.00
_cell.angle_gamma   90.00
#
_symmetry.space_group_name_H-M   'P 1'
#
loop_
_entity.id
_entity.type
_entity.pdbx_description
1 polymer ?
#
loop_
_entity_poly.entity_id
_entity_poly.type
_entity_poly.pdbx_seq_one_letter_code
_entity_poly.pdbx_strand_id
1 'polypeptide(L)'
;MNKNINTSLFILFFVFLTSCLNGQNRIKMFEGQLEEMKGTKTYKDVQNVANEQLEKWLSEGFEEVQVLKDCNWKVDDAVFFNTKKDRGYLLLLLQDKAQDAKLDYVYVMYAALEKDNWNIYFLSLPNLVFPRERLGNDKNSPVPLYLLSSLAREEILKGYYKGNAINDQYVEKAYTEELRSRHAKFLNQKK
;
A
#
# COMPACT_ATOMS: atom_id res chain seq x y z
N MET A 1 -45.47 26.58 38.56
CA MET A 1 -44.11 27.01 38.23
C MET A 1 -43.22 25.78 38.13
N ASN A 2 -42.74 25.50 36.91
CA ASN A 2 -41.63 24.67 36.43
C ASN A 2 -40.93 23.66 37.35
N LYS A 3 -40.70 22.45 36.79
CA LYS A 3 -39.35 22.01 36.38
C LYS A 3 -39.40 20.75 35.50
N ASN A 4 -39.14 20.92 34.20
CA ASN A 4 -38.73 19.84 33.30
C ASN A 4 -37.20 19.75 33.32
N ILE A 5 -36.66 18.59 33.68
CA ILE A 5 -35.22 18.32 33.67
C ILE A 5 -34.85 17.72 32.32
N ASN A 6 -33.84 18.33 31.71
CA ASN A 6 -33.32 18.11 30.37
C ASN A 6 -32.48 16.82 30.31
N THR A 7 -32.96 15.79 29.62
CA THR A 7 -32.23 14.55 29.38
C THR A 7 -31.59 14.59 28.00
N SER A 8 -30.40 15.16 27.88
CA SER A 8 -29.61 15.09 26.64
C SER A 8 -28.14 15.39 26.93
N LEU A 9 -27.40 14.39 27.40
CA LEU A 9 -25.93 14.45 27.39
C LEU A 9 -25.29 13.05 27.57
N PHE A 10 -25.60 12.08 26.71
CA PHE A 10 -24.93 10.77 26.76
C PHE A 10 -24.76 10.07 25.39
N ILE A 11 -24.75 10.82 24.29
CA ILE A 11 -24.55 10.29 22.92
C ILE A 11 -23.40 11.04 22.24
N LEU A 12 -22.18 10.95 22.77
CA LEU A 12 -20.99 11.40 22.02
C LEU A 12 -19.73 10.56 22.28
N PHE A 13 -19.76 9.61 23.21
CA PHE A 13 -18.59 8.80 23.57
C PHE A 13 -18.55 7.41 22.89
N PHE A 14 -19.62 6.98 22.23
CA PHE A 14 -19.71 5.62 21.66
C PHE A 14 -19.21 5.49 20.22
N VAL A 15 -18.98 6.61 19.51
CA VAL A 15 -18.60 6.59 18.08
C VAL A 15 -17.10 6.27 17.88
N PHE A 16 -16.26 6.46 18.89
CA PHE A 16 -14.81 6.23 18.78
C PHE A 16 -14.40 4.76 18.96
N LEU A 17 -15.19 3.96 19.70
CA LEU A 17 -14.84 2.56 19.97
C LEU A 17 -15.11 1.65 18.76
N THR A 18 -16.11 1.97 17.92
CA THR A 18 -16.47 1.13 16.77
C THR A 18 -15.46 1.20 15.62
N SER A 19 -14.75 2.33 15.47
CA SER A 19 -13.79 2.51 14.38
C SER A 19 -12.53 1.65 14.54
N CYS A 20 -11.98 1.54 15.77
CA CYS A 20 -10.81 0.70 16.05
C CYS A 20 -11.12 -0.80 15.93
N LEU A 21 -12.29 -1.24 16.42
CA LEU A 21 -12.74 -2.63 16.30
C LEU A 21 -12.90 -3.05 14.82
N ASN A 22 -13.46 -2.17 13.99
CA ASN A 22 -13.60 -2.43 12.56
C ASN A 22 -12.23 -2.49 11.83
N GLY A 23 -11.25 -1.68 12.23
CA GLY A 23 -9.90 -1.71 11.66
C GLY A 23 -9.18 -3.04 11.93
N GLN A 24 -9.15 -3.49 13.19
CA GLN A 24 -8.52 -4.75 13.56
C GLN A 24 -9.17 -5.96 12.87
N ASN A 25 -10.50 -5.93 12.70
CA ASN A 25 -11.22 -6.98 11.96
C ASN A 25 -10.80 -7.03 10.49
N ARG A 26 -10.66 -5.89 9.81
CA ARG A 26 -10.20 -5.85 8.41
C ARG A 26 -8.79 -6.41 8.25
N ILE A 27 -7.87 -6.10 9.16
CA ILE A 27 -6.51 -6.64 9.13
C ILE A 27 -6.56 -8.17 9.27
N LYS A 28 -7.27 -8.70 10.27
CA LYS A 28 -7.37 -10.16 10.47
C LYS A 28 -7.99 -10.88 9.27
N MET A 29 -9.03 -10.29 8.67
CA MET A 29 -9.65 -10.82 7.45
C MET A 29 -8.65 -10.87 6.29
N PHE A 30 -7.90 -9.79 6.10
CA PHE A 30 -6.90 -9.71 5.04
C PHE A 30 -5.75 -10.70 5.24
N GLU A 31 -5.20 -10.80 6.46
CA GLU A 31 -4.14 -11.76 6.76
C GLU A 31 -4.59 -13.20 6.52
N GLY A 32 -5.85 -13.55 6.86
CA GLY A 32 -6.42 -14.86 6.50
C GLY A 32 -6.47 -15.09 4.99
N GLN A 33 -6.95 -14.11 4.22
CA GLN A 33 -6.96 -14.19 2.74
C GLN A 33 -5.54 -14.26 2.15
N LEU A 34 -4.60 -13.52 2.73
CA LEU A 34 -3.21 -13.48 2.30
C LEU A 34 -2.56 -14.86 2.44
N GLU A 35 -2.75 -15.52 3.59
CA GLU A 35 -2.23 -16.87 3.83
C GLU A 35 -2.77 -17.90 2.83
N GLU A 36 -4.05 -17.79 2.45
CA GLU A 36 -4.65 -18.64 1.42
C GLU A 36 -4.13 -18.34 0.01
N MET A 37 -3.94 -17.05 -0.32
CA MET A 37 -3.64 -16.62 -1.68
C MET A 37 -2.15 -16.68 -2.04
N LYS A 38 -1.24 -16.47 -1.09
CA LYS A 38 0.21 -16.38 -1.35
C LYS A 38 0.81 -17.64 -2.01
N GLY A 39 0.15 -18.79 -1.83
CA GLY A 39 0.54 -20.05 -2.47
C GLY A 39 0.17 -20.16 -3.94
N THR A 40 -0.79 -19.35 -4.42
CA THR A 40 -1.37 -19.47 -5.76
C THR A 40 -0.42 -18.98 -6.86
N LYS A 41 -0.58 -19.53 -8.07
CA LYS A 41 0.25 -19.15 -9.23
C LYS A 41 0.12 -17.66 -9.55
N THR A 42 -1.11 -17.15 -9.66
CA THR A 42 -1.39 -15.73 -9.96
C THR A 42 -0.67 -14.79 -9.01
N TYR A 43 -0.67 -15.12 -7.72
CA TYR A 43 -0.03 -14.32 -6.69
C TYR A 43 1.49 -14.26 -6.87
N LYS A 44 2.11 -15.43 -7.08
CA LYS A 44 3.54 -15.54 -7.33
C LYS A 44 3.95 -14.87 -8.64
N ASP A 45 3.14 -15.00 -9.69
CA ASP A 45 3.39 -14.36 -10.98
C ASP A 45 3.47 -12.84 -10.82
N VAL A 46 2.52 -12.21 -10.13
CA VAL A 46 2.53 -10.75 -9.91
C VAL A 46 3.74 -10.31 -9.09
N GLN A 47 4.05 -11.02 -8.02
CA GLN A 47 5.22 -10.73 -7.17
C GLN A 47 6.53 -10.86 -7.96
N ASN A 48 6.68 -11.92 -8.74
CA ASN A 48 7.87 -12.13 -9.57
C ASN A 48 8.00 -11.02 -10.62
N VAL A 49 6.94 -10.73 -11.37
CA VAL A 49 6.96 -9.66 -12.38
C VAL A 49 7.27 -8.30 -11.76
N ALA A 50 6.73 -7.99 -10.57
CA ALA A 50 7.05 -6.74 -9.87
C ALA A 50 8.53 -6.64 -9.51
N ASN A 51 9.11 -7.70 -8.93
CA ASN A 51 10.53 -7.72 -8.59
C ASN A 51 11.41 -7.63 -9.85
N GLU A 52 11.12 -8.43 -10.88
CA GLU A 52 11.87 -8.44 -12.15
C GLU A 52 11.83 -7.07 -12.85
N GLN A 53 10.68 -6.39 -12.88
CA GLN A 53 10.56 -5.05 -13.47
C GLN A 53 11.36 -4.01 -12.67
N LEU A 54 11.30 -4.05 -11.34
CA LEU A 54 12.07 -3.13 -10.50
C LEU A 54 13.58 -3.33 -10.69
N GLU A 55 14.06 -4.57 -10.68
CA GLU A 55 15.48 -4.90 -10.93
C GLU A 55 15.92 -4.47 -12.34
N LYS A 56 15.06 -4.71 -13.34
CA LYS A 56 15.30 -4.27 -14.71
C LYS A 56 15.41 -2.75 -14.80
N TRP A 57 14.44 -1.98 -14.28
CA TRP A 57 14.49 -0.53 -14.32
C TRP A 57 15.69 0.03 -13.54
N LEU A 58 16.05 -0.60 -12.42
CA LEU A 58 17.22 -0.22 -11.64
C LEU A 58 18.52 -0.42 -12.43
N SER A 59 18.68 -1.58 -13.08
CA SER A 59 19.87 -1.92 -13.87
C SER A 59 19.97 -1.11 -15.17
N GLU A 60 18.84 -0.80 -15.80
CA GLU A 60 18.78 0.04 -17.01
C GLU A 60 18.93 1.54 -16.74
N GLY A 61 19.05 1.95 -15.47
CA GLY A 61 19.38 3.33 -15.10
C GLY A 61 18.21 4.30 -15.11
N PHE A 62 16.97 3.82 -14.94
CA PHE A 62 15.79 4.69 -14.87
C PHE A 62 15.91 5.61 -13.65
N GLU A 63 15.88 6.93 -13.88
CA GLU A 63 16.23 7.94 -12.89
C GLU A 63 15.44 7.79 -11.58
N GLU A 64 14.13 7.69 -11.70
CA GLU A 64 13.22 7.64 -10.57
C GLU A 64 13.32 6.34 -9.74
N VAL A 65 13.89 5.27 -10.30
CA VAL A 65 14.12 3.99 -9.59
C VAL A 65 15.49 3.98 -8.92
N GLN A 66 16.41 4.91 -9.26
CA GLN A 66 17.76 4.91 -8.70
C GLN A 66 17.80 5.13 -7.18
N VAL A 67 16.78 5.76 -6.59
CA VAL A 67 16.63 5.89 -5.13
C VAL A 67 16.71 4.55 -4.41
N LEU A 68 16.34 3.44 -5.07
CA LEU A 68 16.42 2.10 -4.49
C LEU A 68 17.85 1.66 -4.17
N LYS A 69 18.88 2.23 -4.80
CA LYS A 69 20.29 1.94 -4.45
C LYS A 69 20.61 2.39 -3.02
N ASP A 70 20.04 3.52 -2.62
CA ASP A 70 20.27 4.17 -1.33
C ASP A 70 19.27 3.70 -0.25
N CYS A 71 18.35 2.81 -0.59
CA CYS A 71 17.39 2.23 0.34
C CYS A 71 17.63 0.72 0.57
N ASN A 72 17.26 0.24 1.76
CA ASN A 72 16.84 -1.14 1.93
C ASN A 72 15.41 -1.21 1.41
N TRP A 73 15.14 -2.05 0.41
CA TRP A 73 13.82 -2.14 -0.18
C TRP A 73 13.37 -3.58 -0.38
N LYS A 74 12.06 -3.79 -0.40
CA LYS A 74 11.42 -5.03 -0.85
C LYS A 74 10.00 -4.76 -1.34
N VAL A 75 9.53 -5.57 -2.28
CA VAL A 75 8.09 -5.67 -2.53
C VAL A 75 7.47 -6.35 -1.32
N ASP A 76 6.38 -5.78 -0.81
CA ASP A 76 5.64 -6.36 0.30
C ASP A 76 4.99 -7.68 -0.13
N ASP A 77 4.91 -8.61 0.81
CA ASP A 77 4.34 -9.93 0.52
C ASP A 77 2.85 -9.85 0.16
N ALA A 78 2.15 -8.75 0.45
CA ALA A 78 0.73 -8.52 0.17
C ALA A 78 0.46 -8.01 -1.26
N VAL A 79 -0.55 -8.60 -1.91
CA VAL A 79 -1.17 -8.13 -3.16
C VAL A 79 -2.66 -7.94 -2.91
N PHE A 80 -3.16 -6.73 -3.17
CA PHE A 80 -4.54 -6.34 -2.92
C PHE A 80 -5.35 -6.46 -4.20
N PHE A 81 -5.70 -7.69 -4.56
CA PHE A 81 -6.44 -7.97 -5.78
C PHE A 81 -7.88 -7.47 -5.75
N ASN A 82 -8.43 -7.12 -6.91
CA ASN A 82 -9.88 -7.17 -7.09
C ASN A 82 -10.37 -8.63 -7.04
N THR A 83 -11.68 -8.83 -7.01
CA THR A 83 -12.29 -10.17 -6.95
C THR A 83 -11.87 -11.06 -8.14
N LYS A 84 -11.66 -10.48 -9.32
CA LYS A 84 -11.24 -11.20 -10.53
C LYS A 84 -9.76 -11.60 -10.54
N LYS A 85 -8.95 -11.02 -9.67
CA LYS A 85 -7.48 -11.20 -9.61
C LYS A 85 -6.78 -10.86 -10.93
N ASP A 86 -7.33 -9.92 -11.68
CA ASP A 86 -6.72 -9.36 -12.89
C ASP A 86 -6.15 -7.94 -12.65
N ARG A 87 -6.41 -7.36 -11.46
CA ARG A 87 -5.92 -6.04 -11.05
C ARG A 87 -5.65 -6.02 -9.56
N GLY A 88 -4.70 -5.20 -9.12
CA GLY A 88 -4.45 -5.04 -7.69
C GLY A 88 -3.40 -4.00 -7.34
N TYR A 89 -3.32 -3.68 -6.05
CA TYR A 89 -2.22 -2.87 -5.51
C TYR A 89 -1.08 -3.75 -5.02
N LEU A 90 0.12 -3.21 -5.13
CA LEU A 90 1.36 -3.71 -4.58
C LEU A 90 1.98 -2.61 -3.72
N LEU A 91 2.77 -2.99 -2.72
CA LEU A 91 3.51 -2.04 -1.90
C LEU A 91 5.00 -2.30 -2.10
N LEU A 92 5.75 -1.25 -2.41
CA LEU A 92 7.21 -1.28 -2.38
C LEU A 92 7.66 -0.54 -1.12
N LEU A 93 8.29 -1.27 -0.20
CA LEU A 93 8.76 -0.72 1.07
C LEU A 93 10.17 -0.15 0.87
N LEU A 94 10.39 1.10 1.25
CA LEU A 94 11.69 1.78 1.15
C LEU A 94 12.10 2.29 2.53
N GLN A 95 13.23 1.78 3.01
CA GLN A 95 13.89 2.25 4.21
C GLN A 95 15.21 2.91 3.82
N ASP A 96 15.33 4.22 4.02
CA ASP A 96 16.52 4.99 3.64
C ASP A 96 17.75 4.53 4.46
N LYS A 97 18.91 4.38 3.83
CA LYS A 97 20.15 3.98 4.53
C LYS A 97 20.87 5.16 5.17
N ALA A 98 20.54 6.40 4.82
CA ALA A 98 21.18 7.58 5.38
C ALA A 98 20.88 7.72 6.88
N GLN A 99 21.93 8.06 7.64
CA GLN A 99 21.85 8.17 9.11
C GLN A 99 21.05 9.40 9.57
N ASP A 100 21.01 10.45 8.74
CA ASP A 100 20.28 11.69 8.97
C ASP A 100 18.91 11.72 8.28
N ALA A 101 18.53 10.64 7.59
CA ALA A 101 17.20 10.52 7.01
C ALA A 101 16.13 10.63 8.09
N LYS A 102 15.09 11.41 7.78
CA LYS A 102 13.97 11.70 8.69
C LYS A 102 12.72 10.89 8.35
N LEU A 103 12.67 10.32 7.15
CA LEU A 103 11.49 9.74 6.54
C LEU A 103 11.87 8.39 5.92
N ASP A 104 10.95 7.45 6.01
CA ASP A 104 10.91 6.23 5.20
C ASP A 104 9.62 6.23 4.37
N TYR A 105 9.56 5.41 3.33
CA TYR A 105 8.50 5.49 2.33
C TYR A 105 7.89 4.14 2.02
N VAL A 106 6.64 4.15 1.58
CA VAL A 106 6.04 3.02 0.86
C VAL A 106 5.46 3.55 -0.44
N TYR A 107 5.97 3.05 -1.55
CA TYR A 107 5.46 3.39 -2.87
C TYR A 107 4.31 2.45 -3.18
N VAL A 108 3.15 3.02 -3.50
CA VAL A 108 1.98 2.24 -3.93
C VAL A 108 2.11 2.01 -5.43
N MET A 109 2.25 0.75 -5.82
CA MET A 109 2.28 0.32 -7.22
C MET A 109 0.93 -0.28 -7.60
N TYR A 110 0.66 -0.34 -8.90
CA TYR A 110 -0.55 -0.99 -9.43
C TYR A 110 -0.16 -2.12 -10.39
N ALA A 111 -0.87 -3.24 -10.32
CA ALA A 111 -0.73 -4.35 -11.24
C ALA A 111 -2.00 -4.49 -12.07
N ALA A 112 -1.87 -4.68 -13.38
CA ALA A 112 -2.98 -5.01 -14.27
C ALA A 112 -2.58 -6.11 -15.25
N LEU A 113 -3.43 -7.12 -15.38
CA LEU A 113 -3.30 -8.18 -16.38
C LEU A 113 -3.87 -7.67 -17.71
N GLU A 114 -3.01 -7.49 -18.70
CA GLU A 114 -3.37 -6.99 -20.02
C GLU A 114 -2.79 -7.92 -21.08
N LYS A 115 -3.66 -8.47 -21.95
CA LYS A 115 -3.24 -9.42 -22.99
C LYS A 115 -2.37 -10.54 -22.43
N ASP A 116 -2.85 -11.16 -21.34
CA ASP A 116 -2.20 -12.26 -20.62
C ASP A 116 -0.83 -11.93 -19.98
N ASN A 117 -0.46 -10.65 -19.88
CA ASN A 117 0.77 -10.20 -19.25
C ASN A 117 0.49 -9.25 -18.09
N TRP A 118 1.18 -9.45 -16.97
CA TRP A 118 1.12 -8.53 -15.85
C TRP A 118 1.94 -7.27 -16.16
N ASN A 119 1.29 -6.12 -16.08
CA ASN A 119 1.92 -4.80 -16.20
C ASN A 119 1.97 -4.15 -14.82
N ILE A 120 3.16 -3.67 -14.45
CA ILE A 120 3.42 -3.05 -13.16
C ILE A 120 3.59 -1.56 -13.36
N TYR A 121 2.69 -0.79 -12.78
CA TYR A 121 2.65 0.66 -12.84
C TYR A 121 3.34 1.25 -11.63
N PHE A 122 4.50 1.85 -11.88
CA PHE A 122 5.35 2.53 -10.89
C PHE A 122 5.17 4.05 -10.94
N LEU A 123 5.30 4.74 -9.79
CA LEU A 123 5.19 6.19 -9.61
C LEU A 123 3.93 6.84 -10.21
N SER A 124 2.86 6.05 -10.28
CA SER A 124 1.60 6.47 -10.88
C SER A 124 0.52 6.72 -9.83
N LEU A 125 0.79 6.38 -8.57
CA LEU A 125 -0.09 6.56 -7.41
C LEU A 125 0.63 7.32 -6.27
N PRO A 126 -0.11 7.92 -5.32
CA PRO A 126 0.49 8.59 -4.16
C PRO A 126 1.31 7.65 -3.28
N ASN A 127 2.47 8.12 -2.83
CA ASN A 127 3.33 7.40 -1.88
C ASN A 127 2.88 7.66 -0.43
N LEU A 128 3.14 6.69 0.43
CA LEU A 128 3.00 6.84 1.87
C LEU A 128 4.34 7.25 2.47
N VAL A 129 4.30 8.17 3.43
CA VAL A 129 5.49 8.78 4.06
C VAL A 129 5.43 8.53 5.56
N PHE A 130 6.51 7.99 6.12
CA PHE A 130 6.61 7.57 7.51
C PHE A 130 7.74 8.31 8.24
N PRO A 131 7.41 9.27 9.12
CA PRO A 131 8.41 9.99 9.90
C PRO A 131 9.07 9.10 10.96
N ARG A 132 10.40 8.99 10.90
CA ARG A 132 11.19 8.17 11.84
C ARG A 132 11.07 8.64 13.29
N GLU A 133 10.97 9.95 13.51
CA GLU A 133 10.83 10.51 14.87
C GLU A 133 9.62 9.96 15.65
N ARG A 134 8.58 9.48 14.95
CA ARG A 134 7.36 8.96 15.59
C ARG A 134 7.28 7.43 15.65
N LEU A 135 8.07 6.74 14.83
CA LEU A 135 7.91 5.31 14.54
C LEU A 135 9.19 4.50 14.72
N GLY A 136 10.34 5.15 14.67
CA GLY A 136 11.63 4.55 14.98
C GLY A 136 11.87 4.46 16.49
N ASN A 137 12.81 3.62 16.88
CA ASN A 137 13.20 3.47 18.29
C ASN A 137 13.86 4.74 18.84
N ASP A 138 14.50 5.53 17.95
CA ASP A 138 15.13 6.82 18.26
C ASP A 138 14.89 7.82 17.13
N LYS A 139 15.17 9.10 17.40
CA LYS A 139 15.11 10.19 16.42
C LYS A 139 16.10 9.88 15.28
N ASN A 140 15.58 9.50 14.11
CA ASN A 140 16.28 9.09 12.87
C ASN A 140 16.61 7.61 12.73
N SER A 141 16.27 6.76 13.70
CA SER A 141 16.38 5.31 13.53
C SER A 141 15.42 4.85 12.42
N PRO A 142 15.89 4.05 11.43
CA PRO A 142 15.04 3.58 10.36
C PRO A 142 13.80 2.82 10.85
N VAL A 143 12.64 3.09 10.26
CA VAL A 143 11.41 2.35 10.58
C VAL A 143 11.56 0.93 10.05
N PRO A 144 11.43 -0.12 10.88
CA PRO A 144 11.56 -1.50 10.43
C PRO A 144 10.61 -1.83 9.26
N LEU A 145 11.08 -2.59 8.26
CA LEU A 145 10.28 -2.92 7.07
C LEU A 145 8.94 -3.61 7.43
N TYR A 146 8.90 -4.46 8.47
CA TYR A 146 7.65 -5.08 8.91
C TYR A 146 6.63 -4.07 9.45
N LEU A 147 7.10 -2.97 10.06
CA LEU A 147 6.23 -1.92 10.57
C LEU A 147 5.72 -1.05 9.42
N LEU A 148 6.58 -0.71 8.44
CA LEU A 148 6.16 -0.05 7.20
C LEU A 148 5.08 -0.87 6.48
N SER A 149 5.31 -2.18 6.34
CA SER A 149 4.34 -3.14 5.80
C SER A 149 3.00 -3.06 6.51
N SER A 150 2.98 -3.23 7.83
CA SER A 150 1.76 -3.22 8.65
C SER A 150 0.97 -1.92 8.50
N LEU A 151 1.63 -0.77 8.64
CA LEU A 151 0.97 0.54 8.56
C LEU A 151 0.45 0.83 7.15
N ALA A 152 1.21 0.48 6.11
CA ALA A 152 0.79 0.67 4.74
C ALA A 152 -0.39 -0.25 4.37
N ARG A 153 -0.37 -1.52 4.82
CA ARG A 153 -1.51 -2.43 4.66
C ARG A 153 -2.75 -1.86 5.34
N GLU A 154 -2.64 -1.34 6.56
CA GLU A 154 -3.77 -0.72 7.25
C GLU A 154 -4.36 0.44 6.44
N GLU A 155 -3.53 1.30 5.84
CA GLU A 155 -3.99 2.40 5.00
C GLU A 155 -4.77 1.91 3.77
N ILE A 156 -4.23 0.96 3.02
CA ILE A 156 -4.91 0.38 1.84
C ILE A 156 -6.24 -0.28 2.25
N LEU A 157 -6.25 -0.96 3.39
CA LEU A 157 -7.44 -1.66 3.90
C LEU A 157 -8.59 -0.73 4.30
N LYS A 158 -8.35 0.58 4.47
CA LYS A 158 -9.43 1.56 4.71
C LYS A 158 -10.40 1.66 3.53
N GLY A 159 -9.91 1.46 2.29
CA GLY A 159 -10.73 1.50 1.09
C GLY A 159 -11.00 0.13 0.45
N TYR A 160 -10.13 -0.85 0.73
CA TYR A 160 -10.14 -2.16 0.08
C TYR A 160 -11.37 -3.02 0.40
N TYR A 161 -11.97 -2.90 1.59
CA TYR A 161 -13.19 -3.62 1.94
C TYR A 161 -14.40 -2.69 1.98
N LYS A 162 -15.53 -3.19 1.47
CA LYS A 162 -16.86 -2.59 1.65
C LYS A 162 -17.73 -3.59 2.42
N GLY A 163 -17.84 -3.41 3.73
CA GLY A 163 -18.34 -4.46 4.61
C GLY A 163 -17.33 -5.61 4.68
N ASN A 164 -17.79 -6.84 4.42
CA ASN A 164 -16.95 -8.04 4.45
C ASN A 164 -16.49 -8.52 3.06
N ALA A 165 -16.74 -7.74 2.02
CA ALA A 165 -16.39 -8.08 0.64
C ALA A 165 -15.33 -7.12 0.09
N ILE A 166 -14.52 -7.61 -0.85
CA ILE A 166 -13.56 -6.78 -1.60
C ILE A 166 -14.35 -5.68 -2.32
N ASN A 167 -13.89 -4.45 -2.16
CA ASN A 167 -14.42 -3.29 -2.84
C ASN A 167 -13.75 -3.17 -4.21
N ASP A 168 -14.24 -3.92 -5.20
CA ASP A 168 -13.67 -3.91 -6.55
C ASP A 168 -13.58 -2.48 -7.10
N GLN A 169 -14.60 -1.64 -6.88
CA GLN A 169 -14.57 -0.23 -7.30
C GLN A 169 -13.34 0.53 -6.78
N TYR A 170 -12.87 0.23 -5.56
CA TYR A 170 -11.67 0.85 -5.01
C TYR A 170 -10.40 0.43 -5.74
N VAL A 171 -10.30 -0.82 -6.21
CA VAL A 171 -9.16 -1.31 -6.99
C VAL A 171 -9.26 -0.83 -8.44
N GLU A 172 -10.45 -0.90 -9.04
CA GLU A 172 -10.69 -0.55 -10.43
C GLU A 172 -10.48 0.93 -10.72
N LYS A 173 -10.90 1.82 -9.81
CA LYS A 173 -10.82 3.27 -10.04
C LYS A 173 -9.39 3.80 -10.17
N ALA A 174 -8.38 3.06 -9.72
CA ALA A 174 -6.98 3.47 -9.88
C ALA A 174 -6.46 3.24 -11.30
N TYR A 175 -7.07 2.33 -12.06
CA TYR A 175 -6.66 2.04 -13.42
C TYR A 175 -7.24 3.05 -14.41
N THR A 176 -6.51 4.17 -14.58
CA THR A 176 -6.93 5.32 -15.39
C THR A 176 -5.98 5.56 -16.56
N GLU A 177 -6.40 6.37 -17.54
CA GLU A 177 -5.49 6.89 -18.57
C GLU A 177 -4.35 7.73 -17.96
N GLU A 178 -4.62 8.42 -16.85
CA GLU A 178 -3.60 9.19 -16.14
C GLU A 178 -2.53 8.28 -15.53
N LEU A 179 -2.92 7.16 -14.90
CA LEU A 179 -2.00 6.15 -14.40
C LEU A 179 -1.07 5.67 -15.52
N ARG A 180 -1.65 5.28 -16.66
CA ARG A 180 -0.90 4.83 -17.85
C ARG A 180 0.01 5.91 -18.40
N SER A 181 -0.47 7.16 -18.48
CA SER A 181 0.32 8.29 -18.96
C SER A 181 1.52 8.59 -18.05
N ARG A 182 1.34 8.58 -16.72
CA ARG A 182 2.43 8.78 -15.76
C ARG A 182 3.47 7.66 -15.86
N HIS A 183 3.02 6.41 -15.95
CA HIS A 183 3.93 5.28 -16.13
C HIS A 183 4.69 5.37 -17.46
N ALA A 184 4.03 5.73 -18.56
CA ALA A 184 4.70 5.94 -19.85
C ALA A 184 5.73 7.08 -19.78
N LYS A 185 5.48 8.16 -19.03
CA LYS A 185 6.49 9.21 -18.80
C LYS A 185 7.70 8.66 -18.03
N PHE A 186 7.45 7.92 -16.95
CA PHE A 186 8.51 7.23 -16.21
C PHE A 186 9.35 6.34 -17.14
N LEU A 187 8.71 5.57 -18.03
CA LEU A 187 9.42 4.67 -18.95
C LEU A 187 10.28 5.41 -20.00
N ASN A 188 10.06 6.70 -20.23
CA ASN A 188 10.83 7.52 -21.16
C ASN A 188 11.97 8.32 -20.49
N GLN A 189 12.12 8.23 -19.17
CA GLN A 189 13.16 8.94 -18.40
C GLN A 189 14.44 8.11 -18.25
N LYS A 190 14.94 7.55 -19.37
CA LYS A 190 16.22 6.84 -19.38
C LYS A 190 17.35 7.88 -19.46
N LYS A 191 18.32 7.79 -18.54
CA LYS A 191 19.56 8.58 -18.62
C LYS A 191 20.51 8.04 -19.67
#